data_AF-A0A8J7FWJ4-F1
#
_entry.id   AF-A0A8J7FWJ4-F1
#
_cell.length_a   1.000
_cell.length_b   1.000
_cell.length_c   1.000
_cell.angle_alpha   90.00
_cell.angle_beta   90.00
_cell.angle_gamma   90.00
#
_symmetry.space_group_name_H-M   'P 1'
#
loop_
_entity.id
_entity.type
_entity.pdbx_description
1 polymer ?
#
loop_
_entity_poly.entity_id
_entity_poly.type
_entity_poly.pdbx_seq_one_letter_code
_entity_poly.pdbx_strand_id
1 'polypeptide(L)'
;MQRCSLEPVAKLSQDIIRLIGQLEIAAKGVGLKQVLTTYKISQNKLATIIGISHSNIHRWVNEVVDPAGDSILAIRDALEKINPEAAEEFIRLYLDKTT
;
A
#
# COMPACT_ATOMS: atom_id res chain seq x y z
N MET A 1 13.46 20.41 32.87
CA MET A 1 12.24 19.72 32.40
C MET A 1 12.50 19.22 30.99
N GLN A 2 12.95 17.98 30.87
CA GLN A 2 13.39 17.38 29.62
C GLN A 2 12.15 17.00 28.80
N ARG A 3 11.82 17.77 27.75
CA ARG A 3 10.95 17.24 26.70
C ARG A 3 11.81 16.32 25.85
N CYS A 4 11.72 15.02 26.11
CA CYS A 4 12.26 13.99 25.22
C CYS A 4 11.54 14.11 23.88
N SER A 5 12.17 14.80 22.93
CA SER A 5 11.73 14.87 21.55
C SER A 5 11.98 13.52 20.89
N LEU A 6 10.96 12.66 20.89
CA LEU A 6 10.96 11.37 20.19
C LEU A 6 10.42 11.50 18.77
N GLU A 7 10.86 12.53 18.03
CA GLU A 7 10.55 12.72 16.61
C GLU A 7 11.78 12.75 15.65
N PRO A 8 12.76 11.82 15.74
CA PRO A 8 13.63 11.60 14.57
C PRO A 8 13.65 10.17 14.00
N VAL A 9 13.28 9.13 14.77
CA VAL A 9 13.44 7.74 14.31
C VAL A 9 12.36 7.27 13.33
N ALA A 10 11.12 7.75 13.46
CA ALA A 10 10.04 7.42 12.53
C ALA A 10 10.25 8.08 11.15
N LYS A 11 10.73 9.33 11.15
CA LYS A 11 11.00 10.12 9.93
C LYS A 11 12.08 9.47 9.08
N LEU A 12 13.22 9.09 9.68
CA LEU A 12 14.32 8.41 9.01
C LEU A 12 13.92 7.07 8.37
N SER A 13 13.02 6.32 9.01
CA SER A 13 12.49 5.08 8.42
C SER A 13 11.58 5.36 7.22
N GLN A 14 10.72 6.39 7.30
CA GLN A 14 9.88 6.83 6.19
C GLN A 14 10.70 7.41 5.03
N ASP A 15 11.77 8.15 5.31
CA ASP A 15 12.65 8.73 4.30
C ASP A 15 13.47 7.67 3.55
N ILE A 16 13.95 6.62 4.24
CA ILE A 16 14.61 5.47 3.59
C ILE A 16 13.63 4.71 2.69
N ILE A 17 12.40 4.50 3.17
CA ILE A 17 11.31 3.89 2.39
C ILE A 17 10.98 4.72 1.16
N ARG A 18 10.94 6.06 1.30
CA ARG A 18 10.67 7.02 0.22
C ARG A 18 11.79 7.04 -0.83
N LEU A 19 13.05 6.89 -0.40
CA LEU A 19 14.22 6.80 -1.29
C LEU A 19 14.25 5.49 -2.10
N ILE A 20 13.79 4.39 -1.50
CA ILE A 20 13.71 3.07 -2.18
C ILE A 20 12.50 3.03 -3.13
N GLY A 21 11.37 3.65 -2.75
CA GLY A 21 10.15 3.69 -3.57
C GLY A 21 10.23 4.61 -4.80
N GLN A 22 11.17 5.55 -4.84
CA GLN A 22 11.31 6.52 -5.94
C GLN A 22 11.93 5.94 -7.23
N LEU A 23 12.48 4.71 -7.20
CA LEU A 23 13.30 4.19 -8.30
C LEU A 23 12.59 3.22 -9.25
N GLU A 24 11.34 2.82 -9.00
CA GLU A 24 10.60 1.92 -9.92
C GLU A 24 9.29 2.55 -10.38
N ILE A 25 9.38 3.46 -11.36
CA ILE A 25 8.22 3.93 -12.13
C ILE A 25 8.08 3.01 -13.35
N ALA A 26 7.33 1.92 -13.21
CA ALA A 26 6.85 1.16 -14.37
C ALA A 26 5.56 0.38 -14.07
N ALA A 27 4.62 0.49 -15.02
CA ALA A 27 3.53 -0.43 -15.34
C ALA A 27 2.35 -0.61 -14.34
N LYS A 28 1.14 -0.54 -14.91
CA LYS A 28 -0.15 -0.75 -14.24
C LYS A 28 -0.17 -2.14 -13.59
N GLY A 29 -0.29 -2.16 -12.25
CA GLY A 29 -0.38 -3.37 -11.41
C GLY A 29 0.65 -3.41 -10.25
N VAL A 30 1.80 -2.74 -10.40
CA VAL A 30 2.89 -2.72 -9.39
C VAL A 30 2.51 -2.03 -8.06
N GLY A 31 1.49 -1.16 -8.08
CA GLY A 31 1.13 -0.30 -6.95
C GLY A 31 0.72 -1.06 -5.69
N LEU A 32 -0.06 -2.14 -5.80
CA LEU A 32 -0.51 -2.88 -4.61
C LEU A 32 0.64 -3.63 -3.93
N LYS A 33 1.48 -4.32 -4.72
CA LYS A 33 2.66 -5.03 -4.20
C LYS A 33 3.62 -4.07 -3.52
N GLN A 34 3.84 -2.91 -4.14
CA GLN A 34 4.70 -1.86 -3.58
C GLN A 34 4.16 -1.35 -2.25
N VAL A 35 2.88 -0.96 -2.18
CA VAL A 35 2.24 -0.49 -0.94
C VAL A 35 2.33 -1.55 0.16
N LEU A 36 1.98 -2.80 -0.14
CA LEU A 36 2.05 -3.88 0.86
C LEU A 36 3.47 -4.08 1.38
N THR A 37 4.49 -4.00 0.51
CA THR A 37 5.89 -4.15 0.90
C THR A 37 6.38 -2.95 1.71
N THR A 38 6.11 -1.73 1.24
CA THR A 38 6.48 -0.45 1.85
C THR A 38 5.94 -0.32 3.26
N TYR A 39 4.65 -0.59 3.45
CA TYR A 39 3.98 -0.47 4.74
C TYR A 39 4.03 -1.77 5.56
N LYS A 40 4.77 -2.80 5.10
CA LYS A 40 4.89 -4.13 5.73
C LYS A 40 3.54 -4.77 6.05
N ILE A 41 2.57 -4.60 5.17
CA ILE A 41 1.22 -5.15 5.30
C ILE A 41 1.21 -6.53 4.65
N SER A 42 0.79 -7.55 5.41
CA SER A 42 0.68 -8.91 4.88
C SER A 42 -0.57 -9.09 4.02
N GLN A 43 -0.45 -9.86 2.94
CA GLN A 43 -1.56 -10.23 2.05
C GLN A 43 -2.70 -10.91 2.82
N ASN A 44 -2.37 -11.74 3.81
CA ASN A 44 -3.35 -12.40 4.69
C ASN A 44 -4.14 -11.39 5.53
N LYS A 45 -3.48 -10.36 6.08
CA LYS A 45 -4.16 -9.32 6.86
C LYS A 45 -5.15 -8.54 5.99
N LEU A 46 -4.73 -8.20 4.76
CA LEU A 46 -5.59 -7.55 3.78
C LEU A 46 -6.78 -8.45 3.41
N ALA A 47 -6.54 -9.73 3.12
CA ALA A 47 -7.57 -10.72 2.82
C ALA A 47 -8.64 -10.82 3.92
N THR A 48 -8.22 -10.86 5.19
CA THR A 48 -9.13 -10.93 6.34
C THR A 48 -10.00 -9.68 6.47
N ILE A 49 -9.45 -8.49 6.19
CA ILE A 49 -10.20 -7.22 6.35
C ILE A 49 -11.19 -7.02 5.22
N ILE A 50 -10.83 -7.40 3.98
CA ILE A 50 -11.76 -7.32 2.84
C ILE A 50 -12.76 -8.50 2.86
N GLY A 51 -12.41 -9.62 3.52
CA GLY A 51 -13.24 -10.82 3.55
C GLY A 51 -13.17 -11.64 2.25
N ILE A 52 -12.08 -11.50 1.49
CA ILE A 52 -11.87 -12.19 0.21
C ILE A 52 -10.77 -13.24 0.39
N SER A 53 -10.86 -14.33 -0.37
CA SER A 53 -9.84 -15.37 -0.40
C SER A 53 -8.44 -14.84 -0.76
N HIS A 54 -7.43 -15.31 -0.03
CA HIS A 54 -6.02 -14.96 -0.23
C HIS A 54 -5.54 -15.18 -1.68
N SER A 55 -6.10 -16.16 -2.39
CA SER A 55 -5.80 -16.41 -3.81
C SER A 55 -6.18 -15.24 -4.72
N ASN A 56 -7.22 -14.47 -4.41
CA ASN A 56 -7.57 -13.27 -5.17
C ASN A 56 -6.55 -12.16 -4.94
N ILE A 57 -6.19 -11.92 -3.67
CA ILE A 57 -5.15 -10.96 -3.30
C ILE A 57 -3.83 -11.32 -3.99
N HIS A 58 -3.45 -12.59 -3.96
CA HIS A 58 -2.22 -13.06 -4.61
C HIS A 58 -2.22 -12.79 -6.12
N ARG A 59 -3.36 -12.99 -6.80
CA ARG A 59 -3.48 -12.67 -8.23
C ARG A 59 -3.36 -11.18 -8.52
N TRP A 60 -3.90 -10.31 -7.66
CA TRP A 60 -3.77 -8.86 -7.81
C TRP A 60 -2.35 -8.37 -7.52
N VAL A 61 -1.70 -8.92 -6.49
CA VAL A 61 -0.32 -8.57 -6.11
C VAL A 61 0.70 -9.03 -7.15
N ASN A 62 0.44 -10.13 -7.84
CA ASN A 62 1.28 -10.61 -8.94
C ASN A 62 0.80 -10.13 -10.32
N GLU A 63 -0.13 -9.18 -10.37
CA GLU A 63 -0.59 -8.55 -11.62
C GLU A 63 -1.15 -9.56 -12.63
N VAL A 64 -1.63 -10.72 -12.14
CA VAL A 64 -2.24 -11.78 -12.96
C VAL A 64 -3.60 -11.34 -13.48
N VAL A 65 -4.31 -10.55 -12.67
CA VAL A 65 -5.61 -9.96 -13.02
C VAL A 65 -5.73 -8.61 -12.33
N ASP A 66 -6.26 -7.62 -13.03
CA ASP A 66 -6.62 -6.36 -12.40
C ASP A 66 -7.81 -6.55 -11.44
N PRO A 67 -7.76 -5.96 -10.24
CA PRO A 67 -8.93 -5.91 -9.38
C PRO A 67 -10.05 -5.11 -10.06
N ALA A 68 -11.29 -5.57 -9.89
CA ALA A 68 -12.46 -4.82 -10.36
C ALA A 68 -12.59 -3.48 -9.61
N GLY A 69 -13.33 -2.52 -10.19
CA GLY A 69 -13.58 -1.20 -9.58
C GLY A 69 -14.05 -1.28 -8.12
N ASP A 70 -14.97 -2.20 -7.84
CA ASP A 70 -15.47 -2.46 -6.49
C ASP A 70 -14.37 -2.99 -5.53
N SER A 71 -13.50 -3.87 -6.04
CA SER A 71 -12.37 -4.42 -5.29
C SER A 71 -11.30 -3.36 -5.01
N ILE A 72 -11.10 -2.39 -5.90
CA ILE A 72 -10.16 -1.27 -5.68
C ILE A 72 -10.62 -0.40 -4.52
N LEU A 73 -11.92 -0.09 -4.44
CA LEU A 73 -12.52 0.62 -3.32
C LEU A 73 -12.36 -0.19 -2.02
N ALA A 74 -12.63 -1.50 -2.08
CA ALA A 74 -12.48 -2.37 -0.93
C ALA A 74 -11.02 -2.49 -0.44
N ILE A 75 -10.04 -2.50 -1.35
CA ILE A 75 -8.60 -2.45 -1.03
C ILE A 75 -8.26 -1.13 -0.36
N ARG A 76 -8.71 0.01 -0.90
CA ARG A 76 -8.50 1.33 -0.30
C ARG A 76 -9.04 1.36 1.13
N ASP A 77 -10.30 0.97 1.33
CA ASP A 77 -10.96 1.03 2.65
C ASP A 77 -10.30 0.07 3.65
N ALA A 78 -9.82 -1.08 3.18
CA ALA A 78 -9.08 -2.01 4.02
C ALA A 78 -7.70 -1.49 4.38
N LEU A 79 -6.98 -0.88 3.43
CA LEU A 79 -5.70 -0.21 3.69
C LEU A 79 -5.90 0.94 4.68
N GLU A 80 -6.98 1.72 4.55
CA GLU A 80 -7.27 2.86 5.43
C GLU A 80 -7.43 2.42 6.89
N LYS A 81 -8.12 1.28 7.11
CA LYS A 81 -8.26 0.65 8.43
C LYS A 81 -6.93 0.15 9.01
N ILE A 82 -5.97 -0.24 8.17
CA ILE A 82 -4.66 -0.76 8.61
C ILE A 82 -3.68 0.39 8.85
N ASN A 83 -3.54 1.24 7.83
CA ASN A 83 -2.68 2.40 7.81
C ASN A 83 -3.24 3.42 6.78
N PRO A 84 -3.74 4.58 7.22
CA PRO A 84 -4.29 5.59 6.31
C PRO A 84 -3.27 6.11 5.29
N GLU A 85 -1.98 6.18 5.65
CA GLU A 85 -0.91 6.58 4.73
C GLU A 85 -0.76 5.57 3.58
N ALA A 86 -0.96 4.28 3.85
CA ALA A 86 -0.92 3.24 2.83
C ALA A 86 -2.09 3.33 1.83
N ALA A 87 -3.27 3.76 2.30
CA ALA A 87 -4.43 3.95 1.45
C ALA A 87 -4.27 5.15 0.53
N GLU A 88 -3.75 6.26 1.05
CA GLU A 88 -3.48 7.47 0.28
C GLU A 88 -2.43 7.20 -0.81
N GLU A 89 -1.35 6.48 -0.46
CA GLU A 89 -0.31 6.13 -1.41
C GLU A 89 -0.79 5.13 -2.47
N PHE A 90 -1.66 4.19 -2.10
CA PHE A 90 -2.33 3.30 -3.06
C PHE A 90 -3.19 4.08 -4.06
N ILE A 91 -4.00 5.02 -3.59
CA ILE A 91 -4.84 5.86 -4.45
C ILE A 91 -3.99 6.78 -5.32
N ARG A 92 -2.91 7.34 -4.79
CA ARG A 92 -1.95 8.13 -5.56
C ARG A 92 -1.33 7.30 -6.68
N LEU A 93 -0.83 6.10 -6.39
CA LEU A 93 -0.25 5.19 -7.39
C LEU A 93 -1.29 4.71 -8.42
N TYR A 94 -2.57 4.65 -8.05
CA TYR A 94 -3.66 4.22 -8.92
C TYR A 94 -4.20 5.36 -9.80
N LEU A 95 -4.36 6.58 -9.26
CA LEU A 95 -4.92 7.76 -9.95
C LEU A 95 -3.90 8.55 -10.78
N ASP A 96 -2.61 8.52 -10.44
CA ASP A 96 -1.55 9.17 -11.23
C ASP A 96 -1.47 8.61 -12.68
N LYS A 97 -2.06 7.43 -12.91
CA LYS A 97 -2.12 6.76 -14.23
C LYS A 97 -3.36 7.08 -15.07
N THR A 98 -4.29 7.91 -14.61
CA THR A 98 -5.52 8.24 -15.36
C THR A 98 -5.53 9.63 -16.02
N THR A 99 -4.38 10.33 -16.11
CA THR A 99 -4.26 11.59 -16.87
C THR A 99 -3.35 11.43 -18.07
#